data_AF-A0A6A5ZG20-F1
#
_entry.id   AF-A0A6A5ZG20-F1
#
_cell.length_a   1.000
_cell.length_b   1.000
_cell.length_c   1.000
_cell.angle_alpha   90.00
_cell.angle_beta   90.00
_cell.angle_gamma   90.00
#
_symmetry.space_group_name_H-M   'P 1'
#
loop_
_entity.id
_entity.type
_entity.pdbx_description
1 polymer ?
#
loop_
_entity_poly.entity_id
_entity_poly.type
_entity_poly.pdbx_seq_one_letter_code
_entity_poly.pdbx_strand_id
1 'polypeptide(L)'
;MSTETQDLARGKRIEANCKKIWGANKDFDFDVESDDYEFYFCYVREDFGDMFGRLLAATFSYRGLEGAWNELDRMLRHMARHVEQGESTTKNIGRLAMSKKT
;
A
#
# COMPACT_ATOMS: atom_id res chain seq x y z
N MET A 1 15.16 -0.44 -20.61
CA MET A 1 13.71 -0.44 -20.29
C MET A 1 13.38 0.92 -19.72
N SER A 2 12.39 1.64 -20.26
CA SER A 2 12.06 3.01 -19.81
C SER A 2 11.42 3.01 -18.42
N THR A 3 11.61 4.10 -17.67
CA THR A 3 11.05 4.32 -16.33
C THR A 3 9.52 4.16 -16.32
N GLU A 4 8.84 4.66 -17.35
CA GLU A 4 7.38 4.53 -17.54
C GLU A 4 6.88 3.08 -17.56
N THR A 5 7.66 2.16 -18.15
CA THR A 5 7.30 0.74 -18.20
C THR A 5 7.38 0.11 -16.81
N GLN A 6 8.35 0.55 -15.99
CA GLN A 6 8.54 0.06 -14.63
C GLN A 6 7.46 0.59 -13.69
N ASP A 7 7.06 1.84 -13.86
CA ASP A 7 5.98 2.47 -13.08
C ASP A 7 4.62 1.83 -13.36
N LEU A 8 4.30 1.60 -14.65
CA LEU A 8 3.09 0.89 -15.03
C LEU A 8 3.08 -0.55 -14.47
N ALA A 9 4.23 -1.23 -14.51
CA ALA A 9 4.35 -2.56 -13.94
C ALA A 9 4.21 -2.56 -12.41
N ARG A 10 4.69 -1.52 -11.71
CA ARG A 10 4.52 -1.35 -10.27
C ARG A 10 3.07 -1.10 -9.90
N GLY A 11 2.39 -0.17 -10.57
CA GLY A 11 0.97 0.12 -10.35
C GLY A 11 0.09 -1.14 -10.48
N LYS A 12 0.28 -1.91 -11.56
CA LYS A 12 -0.47 -3.17 -11.76
C LYS A 12 -0.25 -4.20 -10.64
N ARG A 13 0.98 -4.30 -10.11
CA ARG A 13 1.27 -5.21 -8.99
C ARG A 13 0.63 -4.74 -7.69
N ILE A 14 0.70 -3.45 -7.41
CA ILE A 14 0.07 -2.82 -6.25
C ILE A 14 -1.43 -3.10 -6.27
N GLU A 15 -2.11 -2.79 -7.38
CA GLU A 15 -3.55 -3.01 -7.56
C GLU A 15 -3.92 -4.50 -7.41
N ALA A 16 -3.17 -5.40 -8.05
CA ALA A 16 -3.40 -6.84 -7.93
C ALA A 16 -3.29 -7.34 -6.48
N ASN A 17 -2.34 -6.82 -5.70
CA ASN A 17 -2.21 -7.18 -4.28
C ASN A 17 -3.37 -6.60 -3.46
N CYS A 18 -3.83 -5.37 -3.73
CA CYS A 18 -5.01 -4.81 -3.07
C CYS A 18 -6.25 -5.68 -3.28
N LYS A 19 -6.47 -6.13 -4.52
CA LYS A 19 -7.58 -7.04 -4.88
C LYS A 19 -7.51 -8.38 -4.13
N LYS A 20 -6.31 -8.91 -3.90
CA LYS A 20 -6.12 -10.11 -3.07
C LYS A 20 -6.44 -9.87 -1.60
N ILE A 21 -6.06 -8.72 -1.06
CA ILE A 21 -6.19 -8.42 0.37
C ILE A 21 -7.63 -8.05 0.75
N TRP A 22 -8.26 -7.18 -0.03
CA TRP A 22 -9.52 -6.54 0.35
C TRP A 22 -10.71 -6.90 -0.54
N GLY A 23 -10.48 -7.60 -1.65
CA GLY A 23 -11.52 -8.17 -2.51
C GLY A 23 -11.34 -7.83 -3.99
N ALA A 24 -11.56 -8.82 -4.85
CA ALA A 24 -11.39 -8.68 -6.30
C ALA A 24 -12.41 -7.74 -6.98
N ASN A 25 -13.55 -7.51 -6.33
CA ASN A 25 -14.64 -6.67 -6.84
C ASN A 25 -14.56 -5.22 -6.32
N LYS A 26 -13.44 -4.84 -5.69
CA LYS A 26 -13.21 -3.48 -5.19
C LYS A 26 -12.18 -2.78 -6.05
N ASP A 27 -12.37 -1.47 -6.14
CA ASP A 27 -11.43 -0.54 -6.74
C ASP A 27 -10.71 0.25 -5.65
N PHE A 28 -9.54 0.78 -5.99
CA PHE A 28 -8.62 1.36 -5.03
C PHE A 28 -7.96 2.62 -5.58
N ASP A 29 -7.95 3.65 -4.75
CA ASP A 29 -7.21 4.88 -4.99
C ASP A 29 -5.86 4.85 -4.28
N PHE A 30 -4.86 5.44 -4.94
CA PHE A 30 -3.51 5.52 -4.45
C PHE A 30 -3.03 6.97 -4.44
N ASP A 31 -2.88 7.54 -3.25
CA ASP A 31 -2.42 8.91 -3.07
C ASP A 31 -0.98 8.94 -2.57
N VAL A 32 -0.30 10.04 -2.88
CA VAL A 32 1.00 10.36 -2.30
C VAL A 32 1.00 11.78 -1.75
N GLU A 33 1.43 11.92 -0.51
CA GLU A 33 1.60 13.22 0.14
C GLU A 33 3.05 13.42 0.57
N SER A 34 3.42 14.68 0.71
CA SER A 34 4.70 15.11 1.26
C SER A 34 4.51 16.43 2.01
N ASP A 35 5.24 16.58 3.11
CA ASP A 35 5.24 17.82 3.90
C ASP A 35 6.38 18.76 3.44
N ASP A 36 7.51 18.19 3.00
CA ASP A 36 8.75 18.93 2.71
C ASP A 36 9.37 18.62 1.33
N TYR A 37 8.71 17.82 0.51
CA TYR A 37 9.21 17.26 -0.76
C TYR A 37 10.46 16.38 -0.63
N GLU A 38 10.89 16.05 0.59
CA GLU A 38 11.97 15.12 0.86
C GLU A 38 11.43 13.78 1.37
N PHE A 39 10.39 13.83 2.20
CA PHE A 39 9.74 12.66 2.79
C PHE A 39 8.32 12.53 2.27
N TYR A 40 7.99 11.32 1.82
CA TYR A 40 6.74 11.00 1.16
C TYR A 40 6.03 9.86 1.90
N PHE A 41 4.69 9.91 1.86
CA PHE A 41 3.80 8.87 2.37
C PHE A 41 2.88 8.44 1.24
N CYS A 42 2.67 7.14 1.08
CA CYS A 42 1.68 6.60 0.17
C CYS A 42 0.47 6.06 0.95
N TYR A 43 -0.73 6.30 0.43
CA TYR A 43 -1.98 5.84 1.00
C TYR A 43 -2.72 4.94 0.02
N VAL A 44 -3.48 3.98 0.55
CA VAL A 44 -4.43 3.15 -0.19
C VAL A 44 -5.81 3.35 0.40
N ARG A 45 -6.78 3.74 -0.43
CA ARG A 45 -8.18 3.90 -0.05
C ARG A 45 -9.06 3.03 -0.94
N GLU A 46 -10.24 2.66 -0.44
CA GLU A 46 -11.30 2.16 -1.35
C GLU A 46 -11.75 3.29 -2.26
N ASP A 47 -11.83 3.01 -3.56
CA ASP A 47 -12.35 3.93 -4.57
C ASP A 47 -13.86 3.67 -4.76
N PHE A 48 -14.68 4.70 -4.57
CA PHE A 48 -16.12 4.68 -4.84
C PHE A 48 -16.53 5.56 -6.02
N GLY A 49 -15.57 5.99 -6.84
CA GLY A 49 -15.74 6.84 -8.01
C GLY A 49 -15.63 8.33 -7.66
N ASP A 50 -16.67 8.90 -7.05
CA ASP A 50 -16.74 10.34 -6.73
C ASP A 50 -16.43 10.66 -5.26
N MET A 51 -16.19 9.64 -4.45
CA MET A 51 -15.91 9.77 -3.03
C MET A 51 -14.78 8.84 -2.61
N PHE A 52 -13.89 9.37 -1.77
CA PHE A 52 -12.88 8.54 -1.11
C PHE A 52 -13.53 7.65 -0.06
N GLY A 53 -13.27 6.34 -0.18
CA GLY A 53 -13.65 5.36 0.81
C GLY A 53 -12.72 5.32 2.02
N ARG A 54 -12.80 4.22 2.76
CA ARG A 54 -12.01 4.00 3.96
C ARG A 54 -10.51 3.93 3.63
N LEU A 55 -9.67 4.53 4.47
CA LEU A 55 -8.22 4.30 4.45
C LEU A 55 -7.91 2.85 4.84
N LEU A 56 -7.28 2.11 3.93
CA LEU A 56 -6.96 0.69 4.09
C LEU A 56 -5.52 0.46 4.53
N ALA A 57 -4.58 1.23 3.99
CA ALA A 57 -3.17 1.16 4.32
C ALA A 57 -2.48 2.51 4.11
N ALA A 58 -1.41 2.75 4.87
CA ALA A 58 -0.53 3.88 4.71
C ALA A 58 0.92 3.43 4.96
N THR A 59 1.86 3.93 4.18
CA THR A 59 3.29 3.74 4.48
C THR A 59 3.73 4.67 5.61
N PHE A 60 4.86 4.36 6.24
CA PHE A 60 5.60 5.37 6.99
C PHE A 60 6.20 6.42 6.03
N SER A 61 6.78 7.49 6.58
CA SER A 61 7.55 8.46 5.81
C SER A 61 8.77 7.80 5.20
N TYR A 62 8.94 7.89 3.89
CA TYR A 62 10.14 7.44 3.19
C TYR A 62 10.78 8.59 2.44
N ARG A 63 12.12 8.59 2.42
CA ARG A 63 12.87 9.59 1.68
C ARG A 63 12.71 9.36 0.18
N GLY A 64 12.15 10.35 -0.51
CA GLY A 64 11.87 10.34 -1.94
C GLY A 64 10.61 9.57 -2.33
N LEU A 65 9.94 10.07 -3.37
CA LEU A 65 8.70 9.52 -3.94
C LEU A 65 8.83 8.04 -4.32
N GLU A 66 9.91 7.70 -5.01
CA GLU A 66 10.20 6.32 -5.42
C GLU A 66 10.38 5.37 -4.21
N GLY A 67 10.98 5.87 -3.14
CA GLY A 67 11.13 5.11 -1.89
C GLY A 67 9.79 4.75 -1.28
N ALA A 68 8.87 5.72 -1.22
CA ALA A 68 7.52 5.52 -0.68
C ALA A 68 6.71 4.51 -1.51
N TRP A 69 6.71 4.61 -2.84
CA TRP A 69 6.02 3.64 -3.70
C TRP A 69 6.59 2.23 -3.62
N ASN A 70 7.92 2.11 -3.53
CA ASN A 70 8.58 0.81 -3.39
C ASN A 70 8.26 0.18 -2.03
N GLU A 71 8.18 0.98 -0.96
CA GLU A 71 7.71 0.49 0.32
C GLU A 71 6.26 0.01 0.25
N LEU A 72 5.38 0.77 -0.40
CA LEU A 72 3.98 0.38 -0.55
C LEU A 72 3.86 -0.98 -1.27
N ASP A 73 4.55 -1.15 -2.41
CA ASP A 73 4.58 -2.42 -3.14
C ASP A 73 5.11 -3.57 -2.25
N ARG A 74 6.18 -3.34 -1.48
CA ARG A 74 6.75 -4.33 -0.55
C ARG A 74 5.74 -4.74 0.54
N MET A 75 5.10 -3.75 1.17
CA MET A 75 4.14 -3.96 2.26
C MET A 75 2.92 -4.75 1.77
N LEU A 76 2.34 -4.35 0.63
CA LEU A 76 1.17 -5.01 0.05
C LEU A 76 1.48 -6.44 -0.40
N ARG A 77 2.65 -6.70 -0.98
CA ARG A 77 3.07 -8.08 -1.30
C ARG A 77 3.14 -8.95 -0.05
N HIS A 78 3.67 -8.41 1.04
CA HIS A 78 3.78 -9.15 2.30
C HIS A 78 2.39 -9.46 2.88
N MET A 79 1.50 -8.46 2.92
CA MET A 79 0.12 -8.63 3.35
C MET A 79 -0.65 -9.63 2.49
N ALA A 80 -0.53 -9.56 1.16
CA ALA A 80 -1.18 -10.49 0.24
C ALA A 80 -0.72 -11.93 0.47
N ARG A 81 0.57 -12.17 0.73
CA ARG A 81 1.09 -13.50 1.08
C ARG A 81 0.47 -14.04 2.37
N HIS A 82 0.31 -13.19 3.40
CA HIS A 82 -0.34 -13.60 4.65
C HIS A 82 -1.80 -14.00 4.42
N VAL A 83 -2.53 -13.24 3.60
CA VAL A 83 -3.92 -13.58 3.21
C VAL A 83 -3.97 -14.92 2.48
N GLU A 84 -3.08 -15.14 1.51
CA GLU A 84 -3.00 -16.40 0.76
C GLU A 84 -2.67 -17.60 1.66
N GLN A 85 -1.92 -17.40 2.74
CA GLN A 85 -1.59 -18.42 3.74
C GLN A 85 -2.73 -18.67 4.75
N GLY A 86 -3.87 -17.98 4.61
CA GLY A 86 -5.00 -18.08 5.54
C GLY A 86 -4.76 -17.37 6.88
N GLU A 87 -3.70 -16.56 6.98
CA GLU A 87 -3.46 -15.74 8.15
C GLU A 87 -4.31 -14.47 8.07
N SER A 88 -5.18 -14.28 9.06
CA SER A 88 -6.00 -13.07 9.15
C SER A 88 -5.09 -11.85 9.30
N THR A 89 -5.02 -11.02 8.26
CA THR A 89 -4.24 -9.77 8.21
C THR A 89 -4.60 -8.84 9.36
N THR A 90 -5.84 -8.90 9.84
CA THR A 90 -6.36 -8.14 10.98
C THR A 90 -5.71 -8.48 12.33
N LYS A 91 -5.09 -9.65 12.50
CA LYS A 91 -4.39 -10.00 13.76
C LYS A 91 -2.96 -9.45 13.88
N ASN A 92 -2.34 -9.01 12.77
CA ASN A 92 -0.93 -8.62 12.76
C ASN A 92 -0.67 -7.12 12.59
N ILE A 93 -1.61 -6.34 12.04
CA ILE A 93 -1.43 -4.88 11.90
C ILE A 93 -1.34 -4.19 13.27
N GLY A 94 -2.05 -4.71 14.29
CA GLY A 94 -1.92 -4.25 15.67
C GLY A 94 -0.59 -4.60 16.36
N ARG A 95 0.16 -5.59 15.84
CA ARG A 95 1.42 -6.06 16.44
C ARG A 95 2.64 -5.31 15.89
N LEU A 96 2.59 -4.86 14.64
CA LEU A 96 3.63 -4.02 14.03
C LEU A 96 3.66 -2.59 14.60
N ALA A 97 2.52 -2.06 15.06
CA ALA A 97 2.44 -0.76 15.74
C ALA A 97 2.94 -0.78 17.21
N MET A 98 3.12 -1.97 17.80
CA MET A 98 3.41 -2.12 19.24
C MET A 98 4.73 -2.83 19.55
N SER A 99 5.46 -3.33 18.55
CA SER A 99 6.72 -4.06 18.77
C SER A 99 7.99 -3.19 18.62
N LYS A 100 7.96 -1.96 19.18
CA LYS A 100 9.17 -1.20 19.55
C LYS A 100 8.94 -0.47 20.88
N LYS A 101 8.67 -1.24 21.93
CA LYS A 101 8.91 -0.84 23.32
C LYS A 101 9.45 -2.05 24.08
N THR A 102 10.76 -2.29 23.96
CA THR A 102 11.59 -2.80 25.05
C THR A 102 13.01 -2.31 24.81
#